data_AF-Q6FVF7-F1
#
_entry.id   AF-Q6FVF7-F1
#
_cell.length_a   1.000
_cell.length_b   1.000
_cell.length_c   1.000
_cell.angle_alpha   90.00
_cell.angle_beta   90.00
_cell.angle_gamma   90.00
#
_symmetry.space_group_name_H-M   'P 1'
#
loop_
_entity.id
_entity.type
_entity.pdbx_description
1 polymer ?
#
loop_
_entity_poly.entity_id
_entity_poly.type
_entity_poly.pdbx_seq_one_letter_code
_entity_poly.pdbx_strand_id
1 'polypeptide(L)'
;MSEYKKALHVLMKSPVTDDIVKYLTNVTLKVLPQSNYPSPPSSPSRHSKEHLPSLMTFITRLVRYTNVYTPTLLATVCYLNKLKRILPKDATGLPSTIHRLFLACLILSSKCHNDSSPKNVHWARYTDGLFSLEDINLMERQLLQLLNWDINVSEDDLILDLRPLLEPIKEDLQRSYLQRKRIYSNNQQKVSAGAYHSYNYTKGHNYTNSNSYNSYNSYNSYNKLQSKYVPKSELYHHRNISVSSNLSSTSTLVDRNSPPHNYVYV
;
A
#
# COMPACT_ATOMS: atom_id res chain seq x y z
N MET A 1 6.10 4.90 20.08
CA MET A 1 6.67 5.30 18.77
C MET A 1 7.41 4.16 18.07
N SER A 2 8.39 3.49 18.72
CA SER A 2 9.19 2.40 18.09
C SER A 2 8.37 1.23 17.49
N GLU A 3 7.28 0.82 18.14
CA GLU A 3 6.47 -0.32 17.64
C GLU A 3 5.71 0.01 16.36
N TYR A 4 5.18 1.23 16.23
CA TYR A 4 4.52 1.67 15.00
C TYR A 4 5.50 1.80 13.83
N LYS A 5 6.75 2.20 14.08
CA LYS A 5 7.80 2.19 13.05
C LYS A 5 8.04 0.78 12.49
N LYS A 6 8.10 -0.21 13.38
CA LYS A 6 8.23 -1.63 12.98
C LYS A 6 7.01 -2.11 12.18
N ALA A 7 5.80 -1.78 12.64
CA ALA A 7 4.57 -2.12 11.94
C ALA A 7 4.50 -1.47 10.55
N LEU A 8 4.88 -0.20 10.43
CA LEU A 8 4.92 0.53 9.16
C LEU A 8 5.90 -0.13 8.19
N HIS A 9 7.10 -0.46 8.63
CA HIS A 9 8.08 -1.15 7.80
C HIS A 9 7.59 -2.53 7.31
N VAL A 10 6.82 -3.26 8.14
CA VAL A 10 6.16 -4.50 7.72
C VAL A 10 5.09 -4.20 6.66
N LEU A 11 4.22 -3.22 6.89
CA LEU A 11 3.15 -2.83 5.96
C LEU A 11 3.72 -2.40 4.59
N MET A 12 4.77 -1.59 4.58
CA MET A 12 5.42 -1.12 3.34
C MET A 12 5.97 -2.26 2.47
N LYS A 13 6.32 -3.40 3.08
CA LYS A 13 6.84 -4.59 2.38
C LYS A 13 5.75 -5.60 2.02
N SER A 14 4.54 -5.42 2.54
CA SER A 14 3.42 -6.31 2.26
C SER A 14 2.82 -6.01 0.88
N PRO A 15 2.23 -7.02 0.20
CA PRO A 15 1.52 -6.79 -1.04
C PRO A 15 0.29 -5.90 -0.82
N VAL A 16 -0.19 -5.27 -1.89
CA VAL A 16 -1.43 -4.49 -1.82
C VAL A 16 -2.60 -5.45 -1.58
N THR A 17 -3.34 -5.23 -0.48
CA THR A 17 -4.52 -6.01 -0.11
C THR A 17 -5.81 -5.24 -0.36
N ASP A 18 -6.94 -5.94 -0.43
CA ASP A 18 -8.26 -5.33 -0.56
C ASP A 18 -8.57 -4.37 0.61
N ASP A 19 -8.03 -4.63 1.79
CA ASP A 19 -8.24 -3.77 2.96
C ASP A 19 -7.54 -2.41 2.81
N ILE A 20 -6.38 -2.37 2.14
CA ILE A 20 -5.72 -1.10 1.77
C ILE A 20 -6.60 -0.33 0.78
N VAL A 21 -7.19 -1.02 -0.21
CA VAL A 21 -8.07 -0.41 -1.21
C VAL A 21 -9.36 0.12 -0.56
N LYS A 22 -9.99 -0.64 0.34
CA LYS A 22 -11.15 -0.19 1.13
C LYS A 22 -10.78 1.03 1.97
N TYR A 23 -9.61 1.01 2.61
CA TYR A 23 -9.13 2.09 3.44
C TYR A 23 -8.92 3.38 2.62
N LEU A 24 -8.23 3.31 1.48
CA LEU A 24 -8.08 4.42 0.54
C LEU A 24 -9.41 5.01 0.08
N THR A 25 -10.36 4.14 -0.26
CA THR A 25 -11.71 4.54 -0.67
C THR A 25 -12.39 5.35 0.44
N ASN A 26 -12.35 4.84 1.67
CA ASN A 26 -12.93 5.50 2.83
C ASN A 26 -12.26 6.83 3.17
N VAL A 27 -10.94 6.93 3.05
CA VAL A 27 -10.20 8.18 3.25
C VAL A 27 -10.60 9.21 2.18
N THR A 28 -10.63 8.79 0.92
CA THR A 28 -11.00 9.65 -0.21
C THR A 28 -12.42 10.21 -0.07
N LEU A 29 -13.39 9.37 0.30
CA LEU A 29 -14.78 9.82 0.53
C LEU A 29 -14.90 10.85 1.66
N LYS A 30 -13.94 10.89 2.58
CA LYS A 30 -13.93 11.83 3.72
C LYS A 30 -13.18 13.13 3.41
N VAL A 31 -12.61 13.29 2.22
CA VAL A 31 -11.90 14.52 1.81
C VAL A 31 -12.90 15.65 1.56
N LEU A 32 -14.03 15.35 0.93
CA LEU A 32 -15.13 16.30 0.73
C LEU A 32 -16.30 15.97 1.67
N PRO A 33 -16.99 16.99 2.22
CA PRO A 33 -18.26 16.81 2.89
C PRO A 33 -19.28 16.15 1.94
N GLN A 34 -20.13 15.25 2.46
CA GLN A 34 -21.24 14.75 1.67
C GLN A 34 -22.26 15.86 1.47
N SER A 35 -22.46 16.28 0.22
CA SER A 35 -23.47 17.27 -0.14
C SER A 35 -24.85 16.63 -0.08
N ASN A 36 -25.67 17.00 0.89
CA ASN A 36 -27.07 16.58 1.00
C ASN A 36 -28.01 17.34 0.03
N TYR A 37 -27.46 18.01 -0.99
CA TYR A 37 -28.26 18.79 -1.93
C TYR A 37 -28.76 17.90 -3.07
N PRO A 38 -30.04 18.01 -3.46
CA PRO A 38 -30.56 17.27 -4.61
C PRO A 38 -29.79 17.68 -5.86
N SER A 39 -29.25 16.70 -6.59
CA SER A 39 -28.54 16.93 -7.84
C SER A 39 -29.42 17.70 -8.82
N PRO A 40 -28.92 18.77 -9.47
CA PRO A 40 -29.62 19.42 -10.57
C PRO A 40 -29.97 18.41 -11.67
N PRO A 41 -31.08 18.60 -12.41
CA PRO A 41 -31.45 17.70 -13.50
C PRO A 41 -30.33 17.66 -14.56
N SER A 42 -29.92 16.44 -14.93
CA SER A 42 -28.86 16.21 -15.91
C SER A 42 -29.18 16.90 -17.24
N SER A 43 -28.31 17.82 -17.67
CA SER A 43 -28.35 18.35 -19.03
C SER A 43 -27.94 17.24 -20.03
N PRO A 44 -28.58 17.15 -21.21
CA PRO A 44 -28.30 16.09 -22.17
C PRO A 44 -26.93 16.33 -22.84
N SER A 45 -25.87 15.73 -22.29
CA SER A 45 -24.56 15.68 -22.92
C SER A 45 -24.54 14.63 -24.04
N ARG A 46 -24.06 15.03 -25.22
CA ARG A 46 -23.97 14.20 -26.45
C ARG A 46 -22.74 13.29 -26.50
N HIS A 47 -21.87 13.32 -25.48
CA HIS A 47 -20.78 12.36 -25.34
C HIS A 47 -21.23 11.21 -24.44
N SER A 48 -21.21 10.01 -25.04
CA SER A 48 -21.51 8.69 -24.50
C SER A 48 -21.64 8.54 -22.99
N LYS A 49 -22.71 7.84 -22.59
CA LYS A 49 -23.01 7.31 -21.25
C LYS A 49 -21.91 6.38 -20.69
N GLU A 50 -20.69 6.84 -20.54
CA GLU A 50 -19.76 6.16 -19.64
C GLU A 50 -20.19 6.51 -18.22
N HIS A 51 -20.94 5.59 -17.63
CA HIS A 51 -21.33 5.67 -16.23
C HIS A 51 -20.05 5.77 -15.39
N LEU A 52 -19.89 6.90 -14.69
CA LEU A 52 -18.84 7.09 -13.70
C LEU A 52 -18.83 5.86 -12.74
N PRO A 53 -17.76 5.05 -12.71
CA PRO A 53 -17.71 3.89 -11.85
C PRO A 53 -17.81 4.28 -10.38
N SER A 54 -18.16 3.34 -9.51
CA SER A 54 -18.03 3.59 -8.07
C SER A 54 -16.56 3.85 -7.71
N LEU A 55 -16.32 4.68 -6.70
CA LEU A 55 -14.96 5.03 -6.30
C LEU A 55 -14.11 3.79 -5.96
N MET A 56 -14.69 2.82 -5.26
CA MET A 56 -14.03 1.55 -4.95
C MET A 56 -13.59 0.81 -6.22
N THR A 57 -14.48 0.72 -7.22
CA THR A 57 -14.19 0.07 -8.50
C THR A 57 -13.10 0.82 -9.26
N PHE A 58 -13.17 2.15 -9.29
CA PHE A 58 -12.16 3.01 -9.91
C PHE A 58 -10.78 2.82 -9.30
N ILE A 59 -10.68 2.91 -7.96
CA ILE A 59 -9.43 2.71 -7.23
C ILE A 59 -8.88 1.30 -7.48
N THR A 60 -9.74 0.27 -7.40
CA THR A 60 -9.33 -1.12 -7.64
C THR A 60 -8.75 -1.31 -9.03
N ARG A 61 -9.39 -0.76 -10.07
CA ARG A 61 -8.90 -0.83 -11.45
C ARG A 61 -7.56 -0.11 -11.60
N LEU A 62 -7.45 1.13 -11.11
CA LEU A 62 -6.21 1.91 -11.17
C LEU A 62 -5.04 1.19 -10.51
N VAL A 63 -5.25 0.67 -9.30
CA VAL A 63 -4.21 -0.08 -8.57
C VAL A 63 -3.72 -1.28 -9.37
N ARG A 64 -4.64 -2.02 -10.01
CA ARG A 64 -4.31 -3.18 -10.84
C ARG A 64 -3.59 -2.81 -12.12
N TYR A 65 -4.04 -1.77 -12.83
CA TYR A 65 -3.43 -1.36 -14.11
C TYR A 65 -2.06 -0.72 -13.93
N THR A 66 -1.87 0.04 -12.86
CA THR A 66 -0.60 0.72 -12.56
C THR A 66 0.42 -0.19 -11.91
N ASN A 67 -0.01 -1.35 -11.37
CA ASN A 67 0.82 -2.24 -10.55
C ASN A 67 1.59 -1.48 -9.46
N VAL A 68 0.91 -0.51 -8.84
CA VAL A 68 1.52 0.40 -7.87
C VAL A 68 1.84 -0.33 -6.56
N TYR A 69 3.00 -0.03 -5.99
CA TYR A 69 3.46 -0.64 -4.74
C TYR A 69 2.77 -0.04 -3.52
N THR A 70 2.69 -0.83 -2.45
CA THR A 70 2.10 -0.43 -1.16
C THR A 70 2.63 0.92 -0.66
N PRO A 71 3.96 1.21 -0.60
CA PRO A 71 4.47 2.49 -0.10
C PRO A 71 3.89 3.71 -0.82
N THR A 72 3.72 3.64 -2.15
CA THR A 72 3.12 4.72 -2.94
C THR A 72 1.65 4.92 -2.55
N LEU A 73 0.89 3.84 -2.36
CA LEU A 73 -0.50 3.93 -1.89
C LEU A 73 -0.60 4.52 -0.48
N LEU A 74 0.33 4.17 0.41
CA LEU A 74 0.38 4.71 1.76
C LEU A 74 0.66 6.22 1.75
N ALA A 75 1.58 6.69 0.92
CA ALA A 75 1.82 8.13 0.76
C ALA A 75 0.63 8.86 0.11
N THR A 76 -0.13 8.21 -0.77
CA THR A 76 -1.39 8.76 -1.31
C THR A 76 -2.39 9.08 -0.19
N VAL A 77 -2.49 8.25 0.86
CA VAL A 77 -3.32 8.54 2.04
C VAL A 77 -2.90 9.85 2.70
N CYS A 78 -1.60 10.08 2.88
CA CYS A 78 -1.09 11.31 3.50
C CYS A 78 -1.45 12.54 2.68
N TYR A 79 -1.33 12.49 1.35
CA TYR A 79 -1.75 13.60 0.48
C TYR A 79 -3.26 13.86 0.56
N LEU A 80 -4.09 12.82 0.61
CA LEU A 80 -5.54 12.97 0.81
C LEU A 80 -5.87 13.63 2.15
N ASN A 81 -5.18 13.24 3.23
CA ASN A 81 -5.38 13.84 4.56
C ASN A 81 -4.83 15.28 4.64
N LYS A 82 -3.69 15.57 4.00
CA LYS A 82 -3.21 16.95 3.81
C LYS A 82 -4.26 17.79 3.09
N LEU A 83 -4.77 17.31 1.96
CA LEU A 83 -5.77 18.02 1.19
C LEU A 83 -7.04 18.28 2.00
N LYS A 84 -7.54 17.27 2.72
CA LYS A 84 -8.69 17.43 3.62
C LYS A 84 -8.52 18.54 4.66
N ARG A 85 -7.30 18.77 5.16
CA ARG A 85 -7.01 19.85 6.12
C ARG A 85 -7.00 21.23 5.48
N ILE A 86 -6.71 21.31 4.18
CA ILE A 86 -6.59 22.56 3.43
C ILE A 86 -7.95 22.99 2.85
N LEU A 87 -8.80 22.03 2.47
CA LEU A 87 -10.09 22.32 1.85
C LEU A 87 -11.08 22.97 2.86
N PRO A 88 -11.87 23.96 2.41
CA PRO A 88 -12.96 24.52 3.20
C PRO A 88 -13.97 23.46 3.66
N LYS A 89 -14.57 23.65 4.84
CA LYS A 89 -15.55 22.69 5.39
C LYS A 89 -16.86 22.63 4.60
N ASP A 90 -17.12 23.64 3.79
CA ASP A 90 -18.26 23.80 2.89
C ASP A 90 -17.87 23.58 1.42
N ALA A 91 -16.66 23.06 1.17
CA ALA A 91 -16.23 22.70 -0.17
C ALA A 91 -17.20 21.67 -0.77
N THR A 92 -17.63 21.92 -2.00
CA THR A 92 -18.45 20.99 -2.77
C THR A 92 -17.77 20.68 -4.09
N GLY A 93 -18.14 19.55 -4.69
CA GLY A 93 -17.56 19.09 -5.94
C GLY A 93 -18.61 18.50 -6.87
N LEU A 94 -18.26 18.42 -8.14
CA LEU A 94 -19.00 17.62 -9.13
C LEU A 94 -18.90 16.12 -8.79
N PRO A 95 -19.77 15.25 -9.31
CA PRO A 95 -19.76 13.81 -9.01
C PRO A 95 -18.41 13.11 -9.23
N SER A 96 -17.60 13.56 -10.20
CA SER A 96 -16.28 12.99 -10.49
C SER A 96 -15.14 13.56 -9.63
N THR A 97 -15.38 14.60 -8.83
CA THR A 97 -14.32 15.31 -8.07
C THR A 97 -13.57 14.38 -7.13
N ILE A 98 -14.26 13.51 -6.41
CA ILE A 98 -13.61 12.52 -5.52
C ILE A 98 -12.68 11.56 -6.27
N HIS A 99 -13.01 11.20 -7.51
CA HIS A 99 -12.18 10.35 -8.36
C HIS A 99 -10.93 11.11 -8.81
N ARG A 100 -11.12 12.37 -9.20
CA ARG A 100 -10.05 13.29 -9.59
C ARG A 100 -9.08 13.56 -8.44
N LEU A 101 -9.59 13.80 -7.23
CA LEU A 101 -8.79 13.97 -6.01
C LEU A 101 -7.92 12.75 -5.71
N PHE A 102 -8.51 11.56 -5.76
CA PHE A 102 -7.75 10.32 -5.58
C PHE A 102 -6.67 10.16 -6.65
N LEU A 103 -7.03 10.32 -7.92
CA LEU A 103 -6.11 10.14 -9.05
C LEU A 103 -4.94 11.13 -8.97
N ALA A 104 -5.21 12.41 -8.70
CA ALA A 104 -4.19 13.43 -8.54
C ALA A 104 -3.21 13.09 -7.41
N CYS A 105 -3.73 12.67 -6.23
CA CYS A 105 -2.88 12.28 -5.10
C CYS A 105 -2.04 11.03 -5.40
N LEU A 106 -2.59 10.08 -6.15
CA LEU A 106 -1.87 8.87 -6.56
C LEU A 106 -0.75 9.18 -7.58
N ILE A 107 -1.03 10.04 -8.56
CA ILE A 107 -0.03 10.51 -9.54
C ILE A 107 1.12 11.20 -8.80
N LEU A 108 0.78 12.14 -7.91
CA LEU A 108 1.76 12.89 -7.13
C LEU A 108 2.64 11.93 -6.31
N SER A 109 2.02 11.02 -5.55
CA SER A 109 2.73 10.01 -4.78
C SER A 109 3.68 9.16 -5.64
N SER A 110 3.21 8.73 -6.82
CA SER A 110 4.01 7.93 -7.74
C SER A 110 5.25 8.67 -8.23
N LYS A 111 5.12 9.97 -8.55
CA LYS A 111 6.21 10.81 -9.03
C LYS A 111 7.19 11.24 -7.93
N CYS A 112 6.72 11.40 -6.69
CA CYS A 112 7.55 11.85 -5.58
C CYS A 112 8.40 10.74 -4.95
N HIS A 113 7.94 9.49 -5.01
CA HIS A 113 8.55 8.40 -4.22
C HIS A 113 9.16 7.27 -5.03
N ASN A 114 9.03 7.27 -6.36
CA ASN A 114 9.61 6.24 -7.22
C ASN A 114 10.65 6.85 -8.17
N ASP A 115 11.80 6.19 -8.33
CA ASP A 115 12.86 6.60 -9.26
C ASP A 115 12.39 6.58 -10.73
N SER A 116 11.34 5.81 -11.01
CA SER A 116 10.69 5.75 -12.32
C SER A 116 9.18 5.71 -12.13
N SER A 117 8.51 6.74 -12.65
CA SER A 117 7.05 6.89 -12.56
C SER A 117 6.43 7.06 -13.96
N PRO A 118 5.20 6.55 -14.21
CA PRO A 118 4.52 6.76 -15.49
C PRO A 118 4.30 8.24 -15.80
N LYS A 119 4.52 8.64 -17.06
CA LYS A 119 4.13 9.96 -17.57
C LYS A 119 2.61 10.11 -17.57
N ASN A 120 2.09 11.35 -17.56
CA ASN A 120 0.65 11.63 -17.53
C ASN A 120 -0.13 11.01 -18.69
N VAL A 121 0.49 10.83 -19.86
CA VAL A 121 -0.11 10.12 -21.00
C VAL A 121 -0.46 8.65 -20.68
N HIS A 122 0.33 8.00 -19.82
CA HIS A 122 0.04 6.63 -19.36
C HIS A 122 -1.07 6.64 -18.32
N TRP A 123 -1.07 7.62 -17.41
CA TRP A 123 -2.15 7.81 -16.45
C TRP A 123 -3.51 7.99 -17.14
N ALA A 124 -3.57 8.75 -18.24
CA ALA A 124 -4.80 8.91 -19.04
C ALA A 124 -5.33 7.56 -19.50
N ARG A 125 -4.44 6.71 -20.03
CA ARG A 125 -4.80 5.37 -20.49
C ARG A 125 -5.32 4.47 -19.36
N TYR A 126 -4.81 4.60 -18.13
CA TYR A 126 -5.27 3.80 -17.00
C TYR A 126 -6.66 4.18 -16.49
N THR A 127 -7.22 5.30 -16.94
CA THR A 127 -8.57 5.74 -16.54
C THR A 127 -9.66 5.20 -17.45
N ASP A 128 -9.33 4.32 -18.41
CA ASP A 128 -10.26 3.74 -19.39
C ASP A 128 -11.06 4.81 -20.15
N GLY A 129 -10.47 5.98 -20.43
CA GLY A 129 -11.13 7.08 -21.15
C GLY A 129 -11.90 8.06 -20.27
N LEU A 130 -11.97 7.82 -18.95
CA LEU A 130 -12.69 8.71 -18.02
C LEU A 130 -12.09 10.11 -17.93
N PHE A 131 -10.76 10.23 -18.05
CA PHE A 131 -10.05 11.50 -18.01
C PHE A 131 -9.07 11.63 -19.17
N SER A 132 -9.10 12.79 -19.83
CA SER A 132 -8.15 13.13 -20.90
C SER A 132 -6.75 13.40 -20.34
N LEU A 133 -5.76 13.51 -21.23
CA LEU A 133 -4.40 13.92 -20.86
C LEU A 133 -4.42 15.35 -20.29
N GLU A 134 -5.22 16.24 -20.89
CA GLU A 134 -5.42 17.61 -20.46
C GLU A 134 -6.01 17.66 -19.05
N ASP A 135 -7.03 16.84 -18.76
CA ASP A 135 -7.61 16.69 -17.41
C ASP A 135 -6.52 16.30 -16.41
N ILE A 136 -5.69 15.30 -16.73
CA ILE A 136 -4.66 14.81 -15.82
C ILE A 136 -3.58 15.84 -15.55
N ASN A 137 -3.13 16.54 -16.59
CA ASN A 137 -2.19 17.63 -16.43
C ASN A 137 -2.77 18.75 -15.55
N LEU A 138 -4.07 19.05 -15.72
CA LEU A 138 -4.75 20.05 -14.92
C LEU A 138 -4.89 19.60 -13.45
N MET A 139 -5.37 18.38 -13.23
CA MET A 139 -5.51 17.74 -11.91
C MET A 139 -4.21 17.79 -11.10
N GLU A 140 -3.10 17.39 -11.72
CA GLU A 140 -1.77 17.40 -11.08
C GLU A 140 -1.34 18.83 -10.70
N ARG A 141 -1.45 19.76 -11.64
CA ARG A 141 -1.07 21.16 -11.40
C ARG A 141 -1.91 21.80 -10.30
N GLN A 142 -3.22 21.56 -10.30
CA GLN A 142 -4.13 22.09 -9.29
C GLN A 142 -3.84 21.50 -7.90
N LEU A 143 -3.56 20.20 -7.81
CA LEU A 143 -3.17 19.58 -6.55
C LEU A 143 -1.88 20.20 -5.99
N LEU A 144 -0.86 20.38 -6.83
CA LEU A 144 0.40 21.02 -6.42
C LEU A 144 0.20 22.45 -5.92
N GLN A 145 -0.67 23.21 -6.59
CA GLN A 145 -1.05 24.57 -6.16
C GLN A 145 -1.79 24.55 -4.81
N LEU A 146 -2.74 23.65 -4.63
CA LEU A 146 -3.49 23.50 -3.37
C LEU A 146 -2.57 23.12 -2.20
N LEU A 147 -1.59 22.25 -2.44
CA LEU A 147 -0.58 21.87 -1.45
C LEU A 147 0.50 22.94 -1.25
N ASN A 148 0.47 24.04 -2.00
CA ASN A 148 1.53 25.05 -2.04
C ASN A 148 2.94 24.42 -2.18
N TRP A 149 3.04 23.39 -3.02
CA TRP A 149 4.25 22.59 -3.23
C TRP A 149 4.83 21.88 -1.98
N ASP A 150 4.10 21.82 -0.85
CA ASP A 150 4.48 21.01 0.31
C ASP A 150 4.16 19.52 0.10
N ILE A 151 5.02 18.87 -0.67
CA ILE A 151 4.91 17.46 -1.05
C ILE A 151 5.70 16.53 -0.11
N ASN A 152 6.25 17.05 0.99
CA ASN A 152 7.03 16.21 1.91
C ASN A 152 6.10 15.32 2.74
N VAL A 153 6.41 14.03 2.80
CA VAL A 153 5.72 13.04 3.65
C VAL A 153 6.75 12.43 4.60
N SER A 154 6.58 12.66 5.89
CA SER A 154 7.44 12.09 6.92
C SER A 154 6.95 10.72 7.40
N GLU A 155 7.81 9.96 8.07
CA GLU A 155 7.42 8.71 8.72
C GLU A 155 6.34 8.94 9.79
N ASP A 156 6.40 10.09 10.49
CA ASP A 156 5.42 10.42 11.52
C ASP A 156 4.05 10.74 10.91
N ASP A 157 4.00 11.40 9.74
CA ASP A 157 2.76 11.60 8.98
C ASP A 157 2.13 10.24 8.61
N LEU A 158 2.94 9.32 8.08
CA LEU A 158 2.50 7.96 7.73
C LEU A 158 1.95 7.23 8.96
N ILE A 159 2.65 7.29 10.09
CA ILE A 159 2.19 6.63 11.33
C ILE A 159 0.86 7.22 11.80
N LEU A 160 0.70 8.55 11.77
CA LEU A 160 -0.52 9.22 12.20
C LEU A 160 -1.70 8.91 11.28
N ASP A 161 -1.48 8.97 9.97
CA ASP A 161 -2.53 8.78 8.99
C ASP A 161 -2.94 7.30 8.88
N LEU A 162 -1.99 6.37 9.00
CA LEU A 162 -2.23 4.95 8.75
C LEU A 162 -2.53 4.14 10.02
N ARG A 163 -2.76 4.77 11.17
CA ARG A 163 -3.01 4.06 12.45
C ARG A 163 -4.02 2.90 12.32
N PRO A 164 -5.16 3.04 11.63
CA PRO A 164 -6.11 1.93 11.49
C PRO A 164 -5.55 0.69 10.78
N LEU A 165 -4.60 0.86 9.86
CA LEU A 165 -3.91 -0.24 9.19
C LEU A 165 -2.73 -0.77 10.01
N LEU A 166 -2.10 0.09 10.81
CA LEU A 166 -0.92 -0.27 11.62
C LEU A 166 -1.28 -1.00 12.91
N GLU A 167 -2.44 -0.71 13.51
CA GLU A 167 -2.84 -1.27 14.81
C GLU A 167 -2.85 -2.80 14.83
N PRO A 168 -3.50 -3.50 13.85
CA PRO A 168 -3.51 -4.96 13.83
C PRO A 168 -2.10 -5.55 13.70
N ILE A 169 -1.27 -4.95 12.84
CA ILE A 169 0.12 -5.38 12.62
C ILE A 169 0.95 -5.21 13.89
N LYS A 170 0.78 -4.08 14.59
CA LYS A 170 1.47 -3.79 15.85
C LYS A 170 1.11 -4.85 16.90
N GLU A 171 -0.17 -5.17 17.04
CA GLU A 171 -0.65 -6.20 17.98
C GLU A 171 -0.08 -7.58 17.65
N ASP A 172 -0.08 -7.97 16.38
CA ASP A 172 0.44 -9.27 15.95
C ASP A 172 1.95 -9.40 16.18
N LEU A 173 2.70 -8.33 15.95
CA LEU A 173 4.13 -8.26 16.29
C LEU A 173 4.35 -8.43 17.79
N GLN A 174 3.55 -7.76 18.62
CA GLN A 174 3.63 -7.86 20.08
C GLN A 174 3.28 -9.27 20.57
N ARG A 175 2.19 -9.86 20.06
CA ARG A 175 1.76 -11.23 20.37
C ARG A 175 2.85 -12.23 20.00
N SER A 176 3.41 -12.10 18.79
CA SER A 176 4.50 -12.95 18.29
C SER A 176 5.77 -12.84 19.15
N TYR A 177 6.11 -11.63 19.60
CA TYR A 177 7.24 -11.40 20.49
C TYR A 177 7.05 -12.08 21.85
N LEU A 178 5.88 -11.90 22.47
CA LEU A 178 5.55 -12.50 23.77
C LEU A 178 5.53 -14.04 23.70
N GLN A 179 4.95 -14.61 22.63
CA GLN A 179 4.95 -16.05 22.42
C GLN A 179 6.38 -16.60 22.31
N ARG A 180 7.25 -15.93 21.54
CA ARG A 180 8.66 -16.33 21.40
C ARG A 180 9.39 -16.28 22.75
N LYS A 181 9.20 -15.20 23.52
CA LYS A 181 9.81 -15.04 24.85
C LYS A 181 9.38 -16.15 25.82
N ARG A 182 8.10 -16.56 25.79
CA ARG A 182 7.58 -17.69 26.59
C ARG A 182 8.26 -19.01 26.20
N ILE A 183 8.38 -19.31 24.90
CA ILE A 183 9.04 -20.53 24.41
C ILE A 183 10.51 -20.58 24.85
N TYR A 184 11.25 -19.47 24.70
CA TYR A 184 12.64 -19.39 25.14
C TYR A 184 12.80 -19.64 26.65
N SER A 185 11.92 -19.04 27.46
CA SER A 185 11.96 -19.20 28.92
C SER A 185 11.67 -20.64 29.35
N ASN A 186 10.66 -21.28 28.75
CA ASN A 186 10.32 -22.69 29.03
C ASN A 186 11.45 -23.65 28.63
N ASN A 187 12.13 -23.38 27.51
CA ASN A 187 13.26 -24.22 27.08
C ASN A 187 14.46 -24.10 28.04
N GLN A 188 14.75 -22.92 28.59
CA GLN A 188 15.83 -22.78 29.59
C GLN A 188 15.54 -23.53 30.89
N GLN A 189 14.29 -23.51 31.37
CA GLN A 189 13.89 -24.29 32.55
C GLN A 189 14.01 -25.80 32.31
N LYS A 190 13.62 -26.29 31.14
CA LYS A 190 13.77 -27.71 30.77
C LYS A 190 15.23 -28.14 30.64
N VAL A 191 16.09 -27.30 30.05
CA VAL A 191 17.54 -27.59 29.96
C VAL A 191 18.19 -27.64 31.34
N SER A 192 17.82 -26.72 32.24
CA SER A 192 18.33 -26.70 33.61
C SER A 192 17.87 -27.94 34.40
N ALA A 193 16.59 -28.27 34.34
CA ALA A 193 16.04 -29.47 35.00
C ALA A 193 16.60 -30.79 34.44
N GLY A 194 16.81 -30.88 33.12
CA GLY A 194 17.44 -32.03 32.47
C GLY A 194 18.92 -32.19 32.83
N ALA A 195 19.65 -31.07 33.00
CA ALA A 195 21.00 -31.11 33.54
C ALA A 195 21.00 -31.66 34.97
N TYR A 196 20.16 -31.15 35.87
CA TYR A 196 19.99 -31.67 37.24
C TYR A 196 19.66 -33.17 37.30
N HIS A 197 18.85 -33.68 36.36
CA HIS A 197 18.56 -35.13 36.30
C HIS A 197 19.74 -35.98 35.79
N SER A 198 20.57 -35.45 34.87
CA SER A 198 21.77 -36.15 34.36
C SER A 198 22.87 -36.29 35.41
N TYR A 199 23.05 -35.30 36.31
CA TYR A 199 24.07 -35.37 37.37
C TYR A 199 23.77 -36.42 38.44
N ASN A 200 22.51 -36.86 38.55
CA ASN A 200 22.09 -37.89 39.51
C ASN A 200 22.20 -39.33 38.94
N TYR A 201 22.45 -39.49 37.63
CA TYR A 201 22.59 -40.81 37.00
C TYR A 201 24.04 -41.29 36.82
N THR A 202 25.04 -40.43 37.05
CA THR A 202 26.47 -40.81 36.95
C THR A 202 27.11 -41.10 38.31
N LYS A 203 26.31 -41.17 39.39
CA LYS A 203 26.78 -41.46 40.75
C LYS A 203 25.94 -42.59 41.37
N GLY A 204 25.97 -43.77 40.74
CA GLY A 204 25.29 -44.94 41.25
C GLY A 204 25.54 -46.20 40.41
N HIS A 205 26.50 -47.00 40.87
CA HIS A 205 26.62 -48.46 40.70
C HIS A 205 26.68 -49.08 39.28
N ASN A 206 27.88 -49.55 38.95
CA ASN A 206 28.07 -50.84 38.26
C ASN A 206 27.33 -51.93 39.06
N TYR A 207 26.52 -52.78 38.43
CA TYR A 207 26.44 -54.25 38.58
C TYR A 207 25.28 -54.82 37.71
N THR A 208 25.62 -55.87 36.94
CA THR A 208 24.79 -56.98 36.41
C THR A 208 23.55 -56.75 35.53
N ASN A 209 23.71 -57.15 34.26
CA ASN A 209 22.91 -58.13 33.50
C ASN A 209 21.37 -58.17 33.66
N SER A 210 20.62 -57.89 32.58
CA SER A 210 19.82 -58.87 31.82
C SER A 210 18.75 -58.22 30.92
N ASN A 211 18.49 -58.90 29.80
CA ASN A 211 17.50 -58.59 28.76
C ASN A 211 16.11 -58.22 29.29
N SER A 212 15.42 -57.30 28.60
CA SER A 212 14.02 -57.49 28.17
C SER A 212 13.58 -56.47 27.12
N TYR A 213 12.63 -56.94 26.32
CA TYR A 213 12.18 -56.50 25.00
C TYR A 213 11.32 -55.23 24.96
N ASN A 214 11.33 -54.61 23.76
CA ASN A 214 10.29 -53.77 23.13
C ASN A 214 9.94 -52.42 23.81
N SER A 215 9.60 -51.34 23.10
CA SER A 215 9.21 -51.17 21.70
C SER A 215 9.35 -49.70 21.29
N TYR A 216 9.50 -49.51 19.99
CA TYR A 216 9.47 -48.30 19.17
C TYR A 216 8.79 -47.04 19.74
N ASN A 217 9.50 -45.91 19.66
CA ASN A 217 9.05 -44.85 18.74
C ASN A 217 10.20 -43.92 18.31
N SER A 218 10.45 -43.99 17.00
CA SER A 218 11.05 -42.94 16.17
C SER A 218 10.17 -41.67 16.31
N TYR A 219 10.66 -40.43 16.32
CA TYR A 219 11.54 -39.80 15.35
C TYR A 219 12.32 -38.67 16.02
N ASN A 220 13.64 -38.66 15.80
CA ASN A 220 14.49 -37.50 15.98
C ASN A 220 15.28 -37.32 14.68
N SER A 221 15.04 -36.22 13.96
CA SER A 221 15.91 -35.54 12.98
C SER A 221 15.08 -34.39 12.39
N TYR A 222 15.53 -33.14 12.31
CA TYR A 222 16.84 -32.71 11.84
C TYR A 222 17.35 -31.43 12.53
N ASN A 223 18.67 -31.42 12.67
CA ASN A 223 19.54 -30.33 13.08
C ASN A 223 19.78 -29.31 11.94
N LYS A 224 20.03 -28.05 12.33
CA LYS A 224 21.26 -27.27 12.06
C LYS A 224 21.90 -27.43 10.67
N LEU A 225 22.11 -26.31 9.95
CA LEU A 225 23.43 -25.74 9.64
C LEU A 225 23.35 -24.52 8.70
N GLN A 226 24.45 -23.78 8.69
CA GLN A 226 24.64 -22.39 8.30
C GLN A 226 25.60 -22.34 7.08
N SER A 227 25.37 -21.39 6.17
CA SER A 227 26.34 -20.69 5.28
C SER A 227 27.34 -21.47 4.39
N LYS A 228 27.31 -21.20 3.06
CA LYS A 228 28.41 -20.55 2.29
C LYS A 228 28.11 -20.38 0.78
N TYR A 229 28.78 -19.37 0.21
CA TYR A 229 28.78 -18.74 -1.13
C TYR A 229 29.19 -19.62 -2.36
N VAL A 230 28.53 -19.40 -3.53
CA VAL A 230 28.96 -18.92 -4.92
C VAL A 230 30.18 -19.61 -5.63
N PRO A 231 30.37 -19.71 -7.00
CA PRO A 231 29.85 -18.95 -8.20
C PRO A 231 29.52 -19.68 -9.56
N LYS A 232 29.06 -18.85 -10.55
CA LYS A 232 29.20 -18.88 -12.06
C LYS A 232 28.38 -19.92 -12.88
N SER A 233 27.92 -19.71 -14.13
CA SER A 233 27.96 -18.63 -15.16
C SER A 233 27.09 -19.02 -16.39
N GLU A 234 26.53 -18.00 -17.08
CA GLU A 234 26.25 -17.87 -18.53
C GLU A 234 25.25 -18.79 -19.28
N LEU A 235 24.26 -18.17 -19.97
CA LEU A 235 24.25 -18.00 -21.43
C LEU A 235 23.05 -17.16 -21.94
N TYR A 236 23.32 -16.46 -23.05
CA TYR A 236 22.59 -15.38 -23.69
C TYR A 236 21.38 -15.84 -24.53
N HIS A 237 20.39 -14.95 -24.74
CA HIS A 237 19.88 -14.68 -26.09
C HIS A 237 19.20 -13.29 -26.20
N HIS A 238 19.70 -12.52 -27.18
CA HIS A 238 19.16 -11.27 -27.69
C HIS A 238 17.83 -11.46 -28.44
N ARG A 239 16.95 -10.44 -28.44
CA ARG A 239 16.36 -9.94 -29.70
C ARG A 239 15.81 -8.52 -29.60
N ASN A 240 15.86 -7.88 -30.77
CA ASN A 240 15.89 -6.45 -31.03
C ASN A 240 14.54 -5.75 -31.12
N ILE A 241 14.67 -4.43 -30.91
CA ILE A 241 13.88 -3.25 -31.31
C ILE A 241 13.14 -3.38 -32.66
N SER A 242 11.93 -2.82 -32.71
CA SER A 242 11.44 -2.10 -33.88
C SER A 242 10.64 -0.85 -33.48
N VAL A 243 10.93 0.23 -34.20
CA VAL A 243 10.45 1.60 -34.06
C VAL A 243 9.34 1.82 -35.08
N SER A 244 8.27 2.50 -34.71
CA SER A 244 7.49 3.29 -35.68
C SER A 244 6.84 4.50 -35.01
N SER A 245 7.25 5.66 -35.52
CA SER A 245 6.66 6.98 -35.37
C SER A 245 5.27 7.04 -35.99
N ASN A 246 4.39 7.90 -35.46
CA ASN A 246 3.62 8.84 -36.30
C ASN A 246 3.01 9.99 -35.47
N LEU A 247 3.22 11.19 -36.02
CA LEU A 247 2.69 12.51 -35.67
C LEU A 247 1.20 12.64 -36.03
N SER A 248 0.46 13.45 -35.26
CA SER A 248 -0.59 14.44 -35.68
C SER A 248 -1.27 14.98 -34.40
N SER A 249 -1.11 16.23 -33.97
CA SER A 249 -1.67 17.52 -34.43
C SER A 249 -3.14 17.80 -34.05
N THR A 250 -3.29 18.66 -33.02
CA THR A 250 -4.26 19.78 -32.83
C THR A 250 -5.79 19.56 -32.82
N SER A 251 -6.48 19.97 -31.76
CA SER A 251 -7.10 21.33 -31.65
C SER A 251 -7.90 21.50 -30.34
N THR A 252 -7.86 22.72 -29.80
CA THR A 252 -8.46 23.21 -28.56
C THR A 252 -9.81 23.87 -28.80
N LEU A 253 -10.82 23.60 -27.97
CA LEU A 253 -11.93 24.53 -27.73
C LEU A 253 -12.31 24.52 -26.23
N VAL A 254 -12.18 25.69 -25.62
CA VAL A 254 -12.47 25.99 -24.21
C VAL A 254 -13.85 26.62 -24.16
N ASP A 255 -14.77 26.07 -23.37
CA ASP A 255 -16.04 26.73 -23.05
C ASP A 255 -16.02 27.20 -21.58
N ARG A 256 -16.32 28.48 -21.38
CA ARG A 256 -16.18 29.23 -20.12
C ARG A 256 -17.56 29.34 -19.46
N ASN A 257 -17.78 28.58 -18.39
CA ASN A 257 -18.80 28.89 -17.39
C ASN A 257 -18.20 28.65 -15.99
N SER A 258 -17.76 29.72 -15.33
CA SER A 258 -17.19 29.66 -13.97
C SER A 258 -18.29 29.48 -12.92
N PRO A 259 -18.24 28.43 -12.07
CA PRO A 259 -19.22 28.22 -11.01
C PRO A 259 -18.74 28.81 -9.67
N PRO A 260 -19.55 28.78 -8.59
CA PRO A 260 -19.34 29.60 -7.39
C PRO A 260 -18.04 29.27 -6.63
N HIS A 261 -17.55 30.25 -5.86
CA HIS A 261 -16.24 30.29 -5.19
C HIS A 261 -15.86 29.11 -4.28
N ASN A 262 -16.80 28.22 -3.94
CA ASN A 262 -16.58 27.07 -3.05
C ASN A 262 -16.52 25.72 -3.77
N TYR A 263 -16.53 25.73 -5.11
CA TYR A 263 -16.35 24.51 -5.89
C TYR A 263 -14.86 24.16 -6.00
N VAL A 264 -14.55 22.92 -5.64
CA VAL A 264 -13.22 22.34 -5.85
C VAL A 264 -13.17 21.77 -7.27
N TYR A 265 -12.50 22.49 -8.17
CA TYR A 265 -12.08 21.97 -9.47
C TYR A 265 -10.69 21.38 -9.30
N VAL A 266 -10.64 20.08 -9.09
CA VAL A 266 -9.47 19.25 -9.37
C VAL A 266 -9.95 18.29 -10.43
#